data_AF-A0A484YCQ2-F1
#
_entry.id   AF-A0A484YCQ2-F1
#
_cell.length_a   1.000
_cell.length_b   1.000
_cell.length_c   1.000
_cell.angle_alpha   90.00
_cell.angle_beta   90.00
_cell.angle_gamma   90.00
#
_symmetry.space_group_name_H-M   'P 1'
#
loop_
_entity.id
_entity.type
_entity.pdbx_description
1 polymer ?
#
loop_
_entity_poly.entity_id
_entity_poly.type
_entity_poly.pdbx_seq_one_letter_code
_entity_poly.pdbx_strand_id
1 'polypeptide(L)' 'MSWHPYPGRYENMQYRFCGQSGLRLPALSLGLWHSFWPRSGAGIPARAAA' A
#
# COMPACT_ATOMS: atom_id res chain seq x y z
N MET A 1 13.80 -15.70 2.87
CA MET A 1 12.44 -16.01 3.38
C MET A 1 11.46 -15.75 2.26
N SER A 2 10.60 -16.72 1.94
CA SER A 2 9.59 -16.61 0.87
C SER A 2 8.26 -16.22 1.47
N TRP A 3 7.63 -15.19 0.91
CA TRP A 3 6.30 -14.76 1.33
C TRP A 3 5.24 -15.54 0.55
N HIS A 4 4.22 -16.04 1.24
CA HIS A 4 3.08 -16.72 0.64
C HIS A 4 1.78 -15.98 0.99
N PRO A 5 0.94 -15.63 0.00
CA PRO A 5 -0.36 -15.03 0.27
C PRO A 5 -1.31 -16.03 0.90
N TYR A 6 -2.26 -15.55 1.70
CA TYR A 6 -3.34 -16.38 2.22
C TYR A 6 -4.16 -16.99 1.05
N PRO A 7 -4.42 -18.31 1.06
CA PRO A 7 -5.12 -18.98 -0.03
C PRO A 7 -6.57 -18.50 -0.20
N GLY A 8 -7.30 -18.26 0.90
CA GLY A 8 -8.71 -17.83 0.89
C GLY A 8 -8.94 -16.32 0.77
N ARG A 9 -7.96 -15.55 0.28
CA ARG A 9 -7.99 -14.06 0.28
C ARG A 9 -9.14 -13.43 -0.53
N TYR A 10 -9.83 -14.22 -1.36
CA TYR A 10 -10.94 -13.77 -2.21
C TYR A 10 -12.32 -14.18 -1.69
N GLU A 11 -12.40 -15.04 -0.66
CA GLU A 11 -13.66 -15.65 -0.21
C GLU A 11 -14.61 -14.65 0.43
N ASN A 12 -14.07 -13.72 1.23
CA ASN A 12 -14.86 -12.79 2.05
C ASN A 12 -14.83 -11.35 1.52
N MET A 13 -14.00 -11.05 0.52
CA MET A 13 -13.85 -9.70 -0.03
C MET A 13 -14.97 -9.41 -1.02
N GLN A 14 -15.71 -8.32 -0.79
CA GLN A 14 -16.70 -7.83 -1.76
C GLN A 14 -16.01 -7.07 -2.89
N TYR A 15 -16.39 -7.36 -4.13
CA TYR A 15 -15.87 -6.70 -5.33
C TYR A 15 -16.99 -5.97 -6.09
N ARG A 16 -16.77 -4.70 -6.41
CA ARG A 16 -17.74 -3.82 -7.07
C ARG A 16 -17.24 -3.42 -8.46
N PHE A 17 -18.15 -3.30 -9.42
CA PHE A 17 -17.80 -2.84 -10.77
C PHE A 17 -17.51 -1.34 -10.79
N CYS A 18 -16.48 -0.94 -11.54
CA CYS A 18 -16.16 0.46 -11.81
C CYS A 18 -16.94 0.96 -13.01
N GLY A 19 -18.20 1.31 -12.80
CA GLY A 19 -19.09 1.75 -13.87
C GLY A 19 -19.26 0.66 -14.94
N GLN A 20 -19.11 1.03 -16.21
CA GLN A 20 -19.25 0.10 -17.34
C GLN A 20 -17.92 -0.55 -17.79
N SER A 21 -16.84 -0.37 -17.03
CA SER A 21 -15.47 -0.76 -17.46
C SER A 21 -15.13 -2.25 -17.33
N GLY A 22 -16.05 -3.09 -16.86
CA GLY A 22 -15.78 -4.51 -16.57
C GLY A 22 -14.78 -4.76 -15.42
N LEU A 23 -14.06 -3.73 -14.98
CA LEU A 23 -13.14 -3.77 -13.86
C LEU A 23 -13.89 -3.92 -12.54
N ARG A 24 -13.43 -4.86 -11.70
CA ARG A 24 -13.95 -5.12 -10.36
C ARG A 24 -12.93 -4.68 -9.32
N LEU A 25 -13.23 -3.67 -8.53
CA LEU A 25 -12.40 -3.21 -7.42
C LEU A 25 -12.90 -3.78 -6.09
N PRO A 26 -12.00 -4.05 -5.13
CA PRO A 26 -12.41 -4.43 -3.79
C PRO A 26 -13.16 -3.27 -3.13
N ALA A 27 -14.17 -3.59 -2.31
CA ALA A 27 -14.95 -2.60 -1.58
C ALA A 27 -14.08 -1.76 -0.62
N LEU A 28 -12.93 -2.29 -0.21
CA LEU A 28 -11.90 -1.58 0.54
C LEU A 28 -10.58 -1.63 -0.23
N SER A 29 -10.01 -0.46 -0.51
CA SER A 29 -8.70 -0.29 -1.15
C SER A 29 -7.73 0.41 -0.19
N LEU A 30 -6.46 0.02 -0.21
CA LEU A 30 -5.41 0.66 0.61
C LEU A 30 -4.74 1.79 -0.20
N GLY A 31 -4.88 3.03 0.27
CA GLY A 31 -4.13 4.18 -0.24
C GLY A 31 -2.82 4.37 0.52
N LEU A 32 -1.71 4.58 -0.19
CA LEU A 32 -0.36 4.66 0.41
C LEU A 32 0.10 6.11 0.71
N TRP A 33 -0.83 7.04 0.91
CA TRP A 33 -0.55 8.48 0.90
C TRP A 33 0.46 8.94 1.96
N HIS A 34 0.31 8.51 3.22
CA HIS A 34 1.10 9.05 4.33
C HIS A 34 2.18 8.11 4.89
N SER A 35 1.99 6.78 4.81
CA SER A 35 2.75 5.82 5.63
C SER A 35 3.92 5.15 4.92
N PHE A 36 4.09 5.39 3.62
CA PHE A 36 5.06 4.67 2.79
C PHE A 36 6.21 5.55 2.28
N TRP A 37 6.21 6.84 2.61
CA TRP A 37 7.33 7.70 2.31
C TRP A 37 8.46 7.50 3.34
N PRO A 38 9.73 7.40 2.90
CA PRO A 38 10.86 7.43 3.79
C PRO A 38 10.82 8.70 4.64
N ARG A 39 10.68 8.58 5.97
CA ARG A 39 11.00 9.71 6.86
C ARG A 39 12.52 9.84 6.88
N SER A 40 13.08 10.45 5.84
CA SER A 40 14.48 10.86 5.77
C SER A 40 14.70 11.99 6.79
N GLY A 41 14.86 11.59 8.05
CA GLY A 41 15.08 12.48 9.19
C GLY A 41 15.82 11.80 10.34
N ALA A 42 16.48 10.67 10.08
CA ALA A 42 17.40 10.05 11.02
C ALA A 42 18.77 9.94 10.35
N GLY A 43 19.65 10.91 10.62
CA GLY A 43 21.10 10.74 10.41
C GLY A 43 21.76 11.50 9.27
N ILE A 44 21.54 12.81 9.13
CA ILE A 44 22.63 13.69 8.67
C ILE A 44 23.03 14.57 9.86
N PRO A 45 24.20 14.36 10.50
CA PRO A 45 24.66 15.29 11.51
C PRO A 45 24.87 16.65 10.85
N ALA A 46 24.20 17.67 11.37
CA ALA A 46 24.42 19.07 11.03
C ALA A 46 25.79 19.52 11.55
N ARG A 47 26.89 19.03 10.97
CA ARG A 47 28.27 19.52 11.19
C ARG A 47 29.13 19.15 9.99
N ALA A 48 29.11 20.00 8.97
CA ALA A 48 30.19 20.18 7.99
C ALA A 48 29.91 21.46 7.16
N ALA A 49 29.71 22.57 7.86
CA ALA A 49 29.81 23.90 7.27
C ALA A 49 30.67 24.72 8.24
N ALA A 50 31.97 24.49 8.17
CA ALA A 50 33.02 25.31 8.73
C ALA A 50 34.06 25.49 7.63
#